data_AF-A0A8X7YFV9-F1
#
_entry.id   AF-A0A8X7YFV9-F1
#
_cell.length_a   1.000
_cell.length_b   1.000
_cell.length_c   1.000
_cell.angle_alpha   90.00
_cell.angle_beta   90.00
_cell.angle_gamma   90.00
#
_symmetry.space_group_name_H-M   'P 1'
#
loop_
_entity.id
_entity.type
_entity.pdbx_description
1 polymer ?
#
loop_
_entity_poly.entity_id
_entity_poly.type
_entity_poly.pdbx_seq_one_letter_code
_entity_poly.pdbx_strand_id
1 'polypeptide(L)'
;MPQVELRNNSPKIKEPSHKIPKLQQNGVHEAAPIPSSLLKVQKLSESAALPSRCSLLAAGYDLSSASETEVPARGKALIPTDLSIAIPEGTYDRIAPRSGLTWKHSIDVGASVIDADYRGLVGLITLMLISR
;
A
#
# COMPACT_ATOMS: atom_id res chain seq x y z
N MET A 1 19.21 -18.17 -69.46
CA MET A 1 18.12 -18.25 -68.46
C MET A 1 18.38 -17.19 -67.40
N PRO A 2 17.49 -16.20 -67.23
CA PRO A 2 17.71 -15.05 -66.35
C PRO A 2 17.46 -15.39 -64.88
N GLN A 3 18.32 -14.86 -63.99
CA GLN A 3 18.21 -14.96 -62.53
C GLN A 3 17.02 -14.13 -62.00
N VAL A 4 16.25 -14.74 -61.09
CA VAL A 4 15.14 -14.09 -60.38
C VAL A 4 15.71 -13.36 -59.16
N GLU A 5 15.58 -12.04 -59.16
CA GLU A 5 15.99 -11.14 -58.08
C GLU A 5 14.88 -11.06 -57.02
N LEU A 6 15.15 -11.62 -55.84
CA LEU A 6 14.24 -11.60 -54.68
C LEU A 6 14.17 -10.17 -54.10
N ARG A 7 13.01 -9.52 -54.24
CA ARG A 7 12.72 -8.20 -53.65
C ARG A 7 12.51 -8.32 -52.14
N ASN A 8 13.46 -7.80 -51.36
CA ASN A 8 13.32 -7.62 -49.91
C ASN A 8 12.36 -6.48 -49.57
N ASN A 9 11.10 -6.81 -49.28
CA ASN A 9 10.11 -5.86 -48.74
C ASN A 9 10.06 -5.95 -47.21
N SER A 10 11.01 -5.33 -46.52
CA SER A 10 10.91 -5.09 -45.08
C SER A 10 10.08 -3.81 -44.81
N PRO A 11 8.99 -3.86 -44.03
CA PRO A 11 8.24 -2.66 -43.68
C PRO A 11 9.06 -1.75 -42.76
N LYS A 12 9.30 -0.51 -43.20
CA LYS A 12 9.88 0.56 -42.37
C LYS A 12 8.98 0.81 -41.15
N ILE A 13 9.42 0.39 -39.97
CA ILE A 13 8.81 0.78 -38.70
C ILE A 13 9.09 2.28 -38.52
N LYS A 14 8.04 3.10 -38.66
CA LYS A 14 8.11 4.54 -38.43
C LYS A 14 7.98 4.76 -36.92
N GLU A 15 9.08 5.10 -36.25
CA GLU A 15 9.06 5.44 -34.83
C GLU A 15 8.07 6.59 -34.57
N PRO A 16 7.13 6.46 -33.62
CA PRO A 16 6.24 7.54 -33.27
C PRO A 16 7.03 8.61 -32.52
N SER A 17 7.18 9.79 -33.13
CA SER A 17 7.70 11.00 -32.51
C SER A 17 6.88 11.35 -31.27
N HIS A 18 7.37 10.98 -30.10
CA HIS A 18 6.81 11.40 -28.83
C HIS A 18 7.20 12.87 -28.62
N LYS A 19 6.31 13.79 -29.03
CA LYS A 19 6.39 15.18 -28.59
C LYS A 19 6.07 15.19 -27.10
N ILE A 20 7.11 15.23 -26.27
CA ILE A 20 7.00 15.51 -24.84
C ILE A 20 6.28 16.87 -24.71
N PRO A 21 5.09 16.93 -24.09
CA PRO A 21 4.45 18.21 -23.82
C PRO A 21 5.36 19.00 -22.87
N LYS A 22 5.75 20.21 -23.29
CA LYS A 22 6.46 21.15 -22.40
C LYS A 22 5.59 21.40 -21.19
N LEU A 23 6.09 21.03 -20.01
CA LEU A 23 5.50 21.36 -18.71
C LEU A 23 5.33 22.88 -18.67
N GLN A 24 4.07 23.35 -18.70
CA GLN A 24 3.80 24.77 -18.48
C GLN A 24 4.21 25.11 -17.06
N GLN A 25 5.21 26.00 -16.92
CA GLN A 25 5.56 26.64 -15.66
C GLN A 25 4.44 27.63 -15.32
N ASN A 26 3.41 27.17 -14.63
CA ASN A 26 2.33 28.03 -14.17
C ASN A 26 2.35 28.15 -12.65
N GLY A 27 2.66 29.37 -12.20
CA GLY A 27 2.13 29.97 -10.97
C GLY A 27 2.64 29.39 -9.66
N VAL A 28 3.40 30.19 -8.92
CA VAL A 28 3.47 30.07 -7.46
C VAL A 28 2.06 30.36 -6.94
N HIS A 29 1.21 29.35 -6.86
CA HIS A 29 0.10 29.40 -5.93
C HIS A 29 0.73 29.44 -4.56
N GLU A 30 0.59 30.57 -3.88
CA GLU A 30 0.87 30.71 -2.46
C GLU A 30 0.24 29.51 -1.76
N ALA A 31 1.10 28.59 -1.32
CA ALA A 31 0.65 27.35 -0.71
C ALA A 31 -0.10 27.74 0.56
N ALA A 32 -1.44 27.68 0.50
CA ALA A 32 -2.25 27.68 1.69
C ALA A 32 -1.59 26.72 2.70
N PRO A 33 -1.47 27.09 3.99
CA PRO A 33 -0.79 26.26 4.96
C PRO A 33 -1.40 24.87 4.86
N ILE A 34 -0.61 23.89 4.39
CA ILE A 34 -1.06 22.50 4.30
C ILE A 34 -1.50 22.19 5.73
N PRO A 35 -2.81 21.97 5.99
CA PRO A 35 -3.25 21.66 7.33
C PRO A 35 -2.38 20.49 7.78
N SER A 36 -1.75 20.62 8.94
CA SER A 36 -0.94 19.55 9.53
C SER A 36 -1.85 18.36 9.73
N SER A 37 -1.90 17.52 8.72
CA SER A 37 -2.92 16.51 8.58
C SER A 37 -2.42 15.29 9.36
N LEU A 38 -2.53 15.41 10.68
CA LEU A 38 -2.06 14.42 11.62
C LEU A 38 -2.99 13.20 11.58
N LEU A 39 -2.39 12.02 11.51
CA LEU A 39 -3.08 10.77 11.77
C LEU A 39 -3.46 10.71 13.25
N LYS A 40 -4.75 10.57 13.55
CA LYS A 40 -5.23 10.43 14.93
C LYS A 40 -5.59 8.97 15.19
N VAL A 41 -5.19 8.47 16.36
CA VAL A 41 -5.42 7.09 16.77
C VAL A 41 -6.06 7.08 18.16
N GLN A 42 -7.13 6.32 18.30
CA GLN A 42 -7.81 6.08 19.56
C GLN A 42 -7.69 4.61 19.95
N LYS A 43 -7.23 4.35 21.19
CA LYS A 43 -7.33 3.03 21.81
C LYS A 43 -8.78 2.78 22.24
N LEU A 44 -9.33 1.63 21.85
CA LEU A 44 -10.67 1.18 22.21
C LEU A 44 -10.65 0.21 23.42
N SER A 45 -9.47 -0.33 23.75
CA SER A 45 -9.25 -1.19 24.92
C SER A 45 -7.90 -0.93 25.58
N GLU A 46 -7.70 -1.49 26.77
CA GLU A 46 -6.42 -1.44 27.48
C GLU A 46 -5.31 -2.22 26.73
N SER A 47 -5.69 -3.34 26.11
CA SER A 47 -4.82 -4.22 25.33
C SER A 47 -4.31 -3.60 24.02
N ALA A 48 -4.98 -2.57 23.50
CA ALA A 48 -4.56 -1.88 22.30
C ALA A 48 -3.17 -1.23 22.47
N ALA A 49 -2.29 -1.36 21.48
CA ALA A 49 -1.00 -0.66 21.46
C ALA A 49 -1.03 0.49 20.46
N LEU A 50 -0.48 1.65 20.83
CA LEU A 50 -0.35 2.76 19.88
C LEU A 50 0.67 2.38 18.79
N PRO A 51 0.35 2.64 17.50
CA PRO A 51 1.27 2.35 16.41
C PRO A 51 2.58 3.12 16.55
N SER A 52 3.70 2.47 16.24
CA SER A 52 5.03 3.08 16.36
C SER A 52 5.87 2.85 15.11
N ARG A 53 6.79 3.78 14.83
CA ARG A 53 7.74 3.61 13.72
C ARG A 53 9.02 2.98 14.24
N CYS A 54 9.54 2.01 13.48
CA CYS A 54 10.80 1.36 13.80
C CYS A 54 12.02 2.29 13.56
N SER A 55 11.90 3.27 12.66
CA SER A 55 12.94 4.27 12.40
C SER A 55 12.35 5.61 11.95
N LEU A 56 13.16 6.68 11.96
CA LEU A 56 12.73 8.03 11.57
C LEU A 56 12.21 8.12 10.12
N LEU A 57 12.77 7.29 9.23
CA LEU A 57 12.44 7.24 7.81
C LEU A 57 11.56 6.03 7.44
N ALA A 58 11.03 5.31 8.44
CA ALA A 58 10.14 4.19 8.18
C ALA A 58 8.88 4.66 7.46
N ALA A 59 8.49 3.93 6.42
CA ALA A 59 7.35 4.26 5.57
C ALA A 59 5.99 4.09 6.28
N GLY A 60 5.92 3.29 7.34
CA GLY A 60 4.68 2.98 8.03
C GLY A 60 4.88 2.75 9.53
N TYR A 61 3.75 2.59 10.21
CA TYR A 61 3.67 2.30 11.63
C TYR A 61 3.44 0.81 11.83
N ASP A 62 4.19 0.19 12.75
CA ASP A 62 3.97 -1.19 13.16
C ASP A 62 2.67 -1.26 13.99
N LEU A 63 1.79 -2.19 13.63
CA LEU A 63 0.55 -2.49 14.33
C LEU A 63 0.73 -3.74 15.21
N SER A 64 0.03 -3.78 16.34
CA SER A 64 0.05 -4.92 17.26
C SER A 64 -1.34 -5.52 17.41
N SER A 65 -1.38 -6.83 17.64
CA SER A 65 -2.63 -7.50 18.02
C SER A 65 -3.02 -7.09 19.44
N ALA A 66 -4.31 -6.87 19.65
CA ALA A 66 -4.89 -6.63 20.97
C ALA A 66 -5.20 -7.95 21.72
N SER A 67 -5.15 -9.09 21.03
CA SER A 67 -5.41 -10.40 21.61
C SER A 67 -4.45 -11.46 21.07
N GLU A 68 -4.28 -12.55 21.81
CA GLU A 68 -3.65 -13.75 21.25
C GLU A 68 -4.54 -14.30 20.12
N THR A 69 -3.93 -14.64 18.99
CA THR A 69 -4.67 -15.12 17.81
C THR A 69 -3.79 -16.02 16.97
N GLU A 70 -4.40 -17.06 16.42
CA GLU A 70 -3.75 -18.00 15.53
C GLU A 70 -4.26 -17.82 14.10
N VAL A 71 -3.34 -17.83 13.14
CA VAL A 71 -3.70 -17.88 11.72
C VAL A 71 -3.59 -19.35 11.27
N PRO A 72 -4.71 -20.02 10.93
CA PRO A 72 -4.65 -21.42 10.53
C PRO A 72 -3.86 -21.59 9.24
N ALA A 73 -3.18 -22.74 9.10
CA ALA A 73 -2.47 -23.08 7.87
C ALA A 73 -3.43 -23.03 6.67
N ARG A 74 -3.02 -22.33 5.59
CA ARG A 74 -3.84 -22.10 4.39
C ARG A 74 -5.19 -21.42 4.68
N GLY A 75 -5.31 -20.71 5.79
CA GLY A 75 -6.52 -20.00 6.17
C GLY A 75 -6.27 -18.52 6.39
N LYS A 76 -7.30 -17.86 6.91
CA LYS A 76 -7.28 -16.44 7.24
C LYS A 76 -7.80 -16.22 8.64
N ALA A 77 -7.32 -15.17 9.28
CA ALA A 77 -7.81 -14.73 10.57
C ALA A 77 -7.99 -13.20 10.55
N LEU A 78 -9.03 -12.74 11.26
CA LEU A 78 -9.19 -11.33 11.57
C LEU A 78 -8.51 -11.08 12.90
N ILE A 79 -7.44 -10.28 12.90
CA ILE A 79 -6.66 -9.97 14.08
C ILE A 79 -7.11 -8.58 14.59
N PRO A 80 -7.69 -8.49 15.80
CA PRO A 80 -8.13 -7.21 16.34
C PRO A 80 -6.92 -6.37 16.77
N THR A 81 -6.94 -5.08 16.46
CA THR A 81 -5.96 -4.11 17.01
C THR A 81 -6.52 -3.28 18.16
N ASP A 82 -7.85 -3.29 18.31
CA ASP A 82 -8.61 -2.40 19.20
C ASP A 82 -8.25 -0.92 19.01
N LEU A 83 -7.98 -0.52 17.78
CA LEU A 83 -7.76 0.88 17.40
C LEU A 83 -8.90 1.39 16.52
N SER A 84 -9.22 2.68 16.67
CA SER A 84 -9.93 3.47 15.67
C SER A 84 -8.99 4.58 15.19
N ILE A 85 -9.02 4.87 13.89
CA ILE A 85 -8.11 5.81 13.24
C ILE A 85 -8.93 6.86 12.50
N ALA A 86 -8.52 8.13 12.62
CA ALA A 86 -8.99 9.19 11.75
C ALA A 86 -7.86 9.61 10.81
N ILE A 87 -8.07 9.27 9.54
CA ILE A 87 -7.10 9.45 8.45
C ILE A 87 -7.25 10.85 7.86
N PRO A 88 -6.13 11.53 7.54
CA PRO A 88 -6.13 12.79 6.82
C PRO A 88 -6.89 12.75 5.48
N GLU A 89 -7.64 13.81 5.18
CA GLU A 89 -8.29 13.97 3.89
C GLU A 89 -7.27 13.94 2.73
N GLY A 90 -7.67 13.32 1.61
CA GLY A 90 -6.79 13.12 0.45
C GLY A 90 -5.78 11.97 0.60
N THR A 91 -5.85 11.21 1.71
CA THR A 91 -5.04 10.01 1.93
C THR A 91 -5.92 8.81 2.28
N TYR A 92 -5.34 7.61 2.24
CA TYR A 92 -5.94 6.39 2.76
C TYR A 92 -4.87 5.63 3.52
N ASP A 93 -5.27 4.82 4.49
CA ASP A 93 -4.33 3.95 5.18
C ASP A 93 -4.23 2.63 4.44
N ARG A 94 -2.99 2.15 4.29
CA ARG A 94 -2.70 0.84 3.73
C ARG A 94 -2.09 -0.07 4.79
N ILE A 95 -2.78 -1.14 5.13
CA ILE A 95 -2.21 -2.22 5.94
C ILE A 95 -1.25 -3.02 5.05
N ALA A 96 0.03 -3.03 5.41
CA ALA A 96 1.07 -3.72 4.64
C ALA A 96 1.67 -4.88 5.44
N PRO A 97 2.05 -5.98 4.77
CA PRO A 97 2.73 -7.08 5.44
C PRO A 97 4.15 -6.68 5.90
N ARG A 98 4.58 -7.18 7.06
CA ARG A 98 5.97 -7.09 7.49
C ARG A 98 6.78 -8.17 6.78
N SER A 99 7.83 -7.79 6.07
CA SER A 99 8.66 -8.70 5.26
C SER A 99 9.17 -9.91 6.04
N GLY A 100 9.50 -9.73 7.32
CA GLY A 100 9.93 -10.83 8.20
C GLY A 100 8.85 -11.90 8.43
N LEU A 101 7.59 -11.48 8.60
CA LEU A 101 6.46 -12.40 8.76
C LEU A 101 6.13 -13.11 7.44
N THR A 102 6.19 -12.39 6.33
CA THR A 102 5.98 -12.98 5.01
C THR A 102 7.04 -14.04 4.69
N TRP A 103 8.32 -13.74 4.92
CA TRP A 103 9.41 -14.66 4.61
C TRP A 103 9.44 -15.88 5.55
N LYS A 104 9.32 -15.66 6.86
CA LYS A 104 9.47 -16.74 7.86
C LYS A 104 8.20 -17.56 8.04
N HIS A 105 7.04 -16.93 7.92
CA HIS A 105 5.76 -17.52 8.28
C HIS A 105 4.76 -17.54 7.12
N SER A 106 5.12 -17.10 5.90
CA SER A 106 4.18 -17.09 4.75
C SER A 106 2.88 -16.32 5.02
N ILE A 107 2.98 -15.27 5.84
CA ILE A 107 1.87 -14.38 6.20
C ILE A 107 1.79 -13.19 5.23
N ASP A 108 0.59 -12.93 4.74
CA ASP A 108 0.25 -11.77 3.93
C ASP A 108 -1.00 -11.05 4.49
N VAL A 109 -1.28 -9.85 4.00
CA VAL A 109 -2.42 -9.02 4.43
C VAL A 109 -3.47 -8.98 3.32
N GLY A 110 -4.69 -9.40 3.65
CA GLY A 110 -5.87 -9.19 2.81
C GLY A 110 -6.63 -7.93 3.22
N ALA A 111 -7.48 -7.41 2.32
CA ALA A 111 -8.36 -6.26 2.58
C ALA A 111 -7.62 -5.09 3.26
N SER A 112 -6.60 -4.57 2.59
CA SER A 112 -5.60 -3.67 3.16
C SER A 112 -5.92 -2.18 3.05
N VAL A 113 -7.05 -1.79 2.46
CA VAL A 113 -7.41 -0.38 2.23
C VAL A 113 -8.38 0.07 3.31
N ILE A 114 -8.05 1.17 3.98
CA ILE A 114 -8.92 1.84 4.95
C ILE A 114 -9.20 3.25 4.41
N ASP A 115 -10.48 3.53 4.16
CA ASP A 115 -10.93 4.80 3.61
C ASP A 115 -10.78 5.95 4.63
N ALA A 116 -10.59 7.17 4.11
CA ALA A 116 -10.30 8.34 4.93
C ALA A 116 -11.40 8.68 5.95
N ASP A 117 -12.65 8.34 5.64
CA ASP A 117 -13.85 8.59 6.44
C ASP A 117 -14.25 7.41 7.33
N TYR A 118 -13.54 6.28 7.26
CA TYR A 118 -13.77 5.16 8.16
C TYR A 118 -13.42 5.52 9.60
N ARG A 119 -14.33 5.25 10.54
CA ARG A 119 -14.14 5.50 11.99
C ARG A 119 -14.35 4.26 12.85
N GLY A 120 -14.60 3.12 12.20
CA GLY A 120 -14.80 1.86 12.90
C GLY A 120 -13.50 1.28 13.46
N LEU A 121 -13.60 0.07 14.00
CA LEU A 121 -12.47 -0.68 14.51
C LEU A 121 -11.55 -1.10 13.36
N VAL A 122 -10.25 -0.87 13.51
CA VAL A 122 -9.22 -1.31 12.57
C VAL A 122 -8.88 -2.77 12.85
N GLY A 123 -9.44 -3.68 12.06
CA GLY A 123 -9.09 -5.10 12.09
C GLY A 123 -8.07 -5.42 11.00
N LEU A 124 -7.12 -6.30 11.30
CA LEU A 124 -6.16 -6.80 10.31
C LEU A 124 -6.67 -8.11 9.74
N ILE A 125 -7.03 -8.15 8.47
CA ILE A 125 -7.31 -9.43 7.80
C ILE A 125 -5.97 -10.01 7.37
N THR A 126 -5.54 -11.05 8.05
CA THR A 126 -4.29 -11.76 7.76
C THR A 126 -4.59 -13.06 7.02
N LEU A 127 -3.81 -13.36 6.00
CA LEU A 127 -3.90 -14.57 5.20
C LEU A 127 -2.60 -15.37 5.28
N MET A 128 -2.70 -16.67 5.55
CA MET A 128 -1.58 -17.61 5.47
C MET A 128 -1.56 -18.24 4.07
N LEU A 129 -0.46 -18.05 3.34
CA LEU A 129 -0.40 -18.46 1.93
C LEU A 129 0.06 -19.92 1.72
N ILE A 130 0.80 -20.53 2.66
CA ILE A 130 1.46 -21.83 2.44
C ILE A 130 1.44 -22.71 3.71
N SER A 131 1.30 -24.03 3.54
CA SER A 131 1.55 -25.05 4.59
C SER A 131 2.98 -25.51 4.44
N ARG A 132 3.79 -25.41 5.49
CA ARG A 132 4.97 -26.29 5.63
C ARG A 132 4.53 -27.60 6.27
#